data_AF-A0A7Y5L9U7-F1
#
_entry.id   AF-A0A7Y5L9U7-F1
#
_cell.length_a   1.000
_cell.length_b   1.000
_cell.length_c   1.000
_cell.angle_alpha   90.00
_cell.angle_beta   90.00
_cell.angle_gamma   90.00
#
_symmetry.space_group_name_H-M   'P 1'
#
loop_
_entity.id
_entity.type
_entity.pdbx_description
1 polymer ?
#
loop_
_entity_poly.entity_id
_entity_poly.type
_entity_poly.pdbx_seq_one_letter_code
_entity_poly.pdbx_strand_id
1 'polypeptide(L)'
;LPKDDPFRDRYVALLQEMAAAIKRIQGEDGLWRPSLLDAKEVPHPETSGSSFFCYALAWGINNGLLSKDEYLPVVKKAWQGLSSWVTDEGKLQWVQPIGAAPDKVTMGNYQEYGSGAFLLAGSEIYKLNIKP
;
A
#
# COMPACT_ATOMS: atom_id res chain seq x y z
N LEU A 1 -14.02 11.86 -9.56
CA LEU A 1 -14.02 13.17 -10.25
C LEU A 1 -14.70 13.00 -11.61
N PRO A 2 -15.56 13.93 -12.04
CA PRO A 2 -16.08 13.94 -13.41
C PRO A 2 -14.95 13.82 -14.43
N LYS A 3 -15.23 13.19 -15.58
CA LYS A 3 -14.20 12.94 -16.60
C LYS A 3 -13.69 14.24 -17.26
N ASP A 4 -14.52 15.26 -17.26
CA ASP A 4 -14.36 16.58 -17.85
C ASP A 4 -13.94 17.67 -16.84
N ASP A 5 -13.64 17.29 -15.60
CA ASP A 5 -13.13 18.24 -14.61
C ASP A 5 -11.76 18.80 -15.05
N PRO A 6 -11.57 20.14 -15.05
CA PRO A 6 -10.36 20.77 -15.57
C PRO A 6 -9.10 20.45 -14.77
N PHE A 7 -9.23 19.97 -13.53
CA PHE A 7 -8.11 19.56 -12.70
C PHE A 7 -7.83 18.06 -12.73
N ARG A 8 -8.63 17.27 -13.46
CA ARG A 8 -8.49 15.80 -13.51
C ARG A 8 -7.08 15.38 -13.92
N ASP A 9 -6.54 15.97 -14.96
CA ASP A 9 -5.23 15.60 -15.50
C ASP A 9 -4.11 15.87 -14.50
N ARG A 10 -4.22 16.93 -13.70
CA ARG A 10 -3.29 17.23 -12.61
C ARG A 10 -3.30 16.12 -11.55
N TYR A 11 -4.47 15.63 -11.14
CA TYR A 11 -4.55 14.57 -10.14
C TYR A 11 -4.08 13.21 -10.68
N VAL A 12 -4.33 12.94 -11.98
CA VAL A 12 -3.82 11.73 -12.64
C VAL A 12 -2.30 11.76 -12.70
N ALA A 13 -1.69 12.88 -13.11
CA ALA A 13 -0.25 13.04 -13.13
C ALA A 13 0.37 12.85 -11.74
N LEU A 14 -0.23 13.47 -10.71
CA LEU A 14 0.23 13.31 -9.32
C LEU A 14 0.20 11.84 -8.87
N LEU A 15 -0.89 11.11 -9.17
CA LEU A 15 -0.99 9.68 -8.86
C LEU A 15 0.13 8.88 -9.54
N GLN A 16 0.37 9.14 -10.83
CA GLN A 16 1.38 8.43 -11.62
C GLN A 16 2.81 8.71 -11.12
N GLU A 17 3.12 9.97 -10.80
CA GLU A 17 4.41 10.37 -10.23
C GLU A 17 4.66 9.70 -8.87
N MET A 18 3.66 9.75 -7.97
CA MET A 18 3.75 9.09 -6.67
C MET A 18 3.87 7.57 -6.81
N ALA A 19 3.09 6.94 -7.69
CA ALA A 19 3.15 5.50 -7.93
C ALA A 19 4.54 5.07 -8.41
N ALA A 20 5.13 5.83 -9.34
CA ALA A 20 6.49 5.56 -9.84
C ALA A 20 7.54 5.70 -8.73
N ALA A 21 7.42 6.72 -7.87
CA ALA A 21 8.31 6.91 -6.72
C ALA A 21 8.18 5.75 -5.70
N ILE A 22 6.96 5.44 -5.27
CA ILE A 22 6.66 4.39 -4.28
C ILE A 22 7.12 3.02 -4.76
N LYS A 23 6.90 2.69 -6.04
CA LYS A 23 7.36 1.44 -6.64
C LYS A 23 8.88 1.23 -6.47
N ARG A 24 9.69 2.28 -6.71
CA ARG A 24 11.16 2.19 -6.69
C ARG A 24 11.74 1.86 -5.32
N ILE A 25 10.99 2.13 -4.25
CA ILE A 25 11.45 2.01 -2.86
C ILE A 25 10.73 0.90 -2.09
N GLN A 26 10.03 0.00 -2.78
CA GLN A 26 9.38 -1.14 -2.13
C GLN A 26 10.42 -2.07 -1.51
N GLY A 27 10.17 -2.51 -0.27
CA GLY A 27 11.04 -3.45 0.43
C GLY A 27 11.12 -4.83 -0.22
N GLU A 28 12.14 -5.59 0.17
CA GLU A 28 12.32 -6.97 -0.30
C GLU A 28 11.19 -7.92 0.12
N ASP A 29 10.52 -7.62 1.23
CA ASP A 29 9.34 -8.33 1.74
C ASP A 29 8.02 -7.82 1.14
N GLY A 30 8.08 -6.85 0.22
CA GLY A 30 6.90 -6.25 -0.42
C GLY A 30 6.28 -5.08 0.33
N LEU A 31 6.77 -4.76 1.54
CA LEU A 31 6.23 -3.72 2.39
C LEU A 31 7.12 -2.47 2.36
N TRP A 32 6.52 -1.34 2.72
CA TRP A 32 7.23 -0.07 2.91
C TRP A 32 7.48 0.13 4.40
N ARG A 33 8.63 0.74 4.71
CA ARG A 33 9.02 1.08 6.08
C ARG A 33 8.43 2.43 6.47
N PRO A 34 8.30 2.73 7.78
CA PRO A 34 7.83 4.04 8.23
C PRO A 34 8.61 5.20 7.63
N SER A 35 9.94 5.05 7.52
CA SER A 35 10.81 5.98 6.79
C SER A 35 11.03 5.48 5.36
N LEU A 36 10.40 6.17 4.39
CA LEU A 36 10.37 5.73 2.99
C LEU A 36 11.75 5.78 2.30
N LEU A 37 12.58 6.75 2.67
CA LEU A 37 13.90 6.96 2.05
C LEU A 37 15.05 6.46 2.92
N ASP A 38 14.78 6.07 4.17
CA ASP A 38 15.76 5.44 5.07
C ASP A 38 15.17 4.24 5.80
N ALA A 39 15.09 3.11 5.08
CA ALA A 39 14.63 1.85 5.64
C ALA A 39 15.47 1.34 6.83
N LYS A 40 16.69 1.87 7.04
CA LYS A 40 17.57 1.45 8.15
C LYS A 40 17.26 2.19 9.45
N GLU A 41 16.71 3.40 9.35
CA GLU A 41 16.26 4.18 10.51
C GLU A 41 15.19 3.41 11.30
N VAL A 42 14.23 2.82 10.58
CA VAL A 42 13.09 2.09 11.15
C VAL A 42 12.93 0.75 10.40
N PRO A 43 13.74 -0.27 10.70
CA PRO A 43 13.90 -1.47 9.87
C PRO A 43 12.82 -2.54 10.09
N HIS A 44 11.62 -2.15 10.51
CA HIS A 44 10.48 -3.05 10.74
C HIS A 44 9.39 -2.82 9.68
N PRO A 45 8.62 -3.86 9.34
CA PRO A 45 7.48 -3.69 8.45
C PRO A 45 6.47 -2.70 9.05
N GLU A 46 5.75 -2.00 8.17
CA GLU A 46 4.63 -1.15 8.53
C GLU A 46 3.48 -1.46 7.57
N THR A 47 2.33 -1.84 8.11
CA THR A 47 1.25 -2.43 7.30
C THR A 47 0.17 -1.44 6.87
N SER A 48 -0.04 -0.31 7.56
CA SER A 48 -1.11 0.63 7.18
C SER A 48 -0.75 1.45 5.94
N GLY A 49 0.44 2.05 5.90
CA GLY A 49 0.98 2.75 4.73
C GLY A 49 1.15 1.79 3.55
N SER A 50 1.70 0.61 3.81
CA SER A 50 1.79 -0.46 2.80
C SER A 50 0.43 -0.86 2.23
N SER A 51 -0.62 -0.91 3.07
CA SER A 51 -1.99 -1.18 2.61
C SER A 51 -2.53 -0.06 1.72
N PHE A 52 -2.31 1.22 2.07
CA PHE A 52 -2.71 2.34 1.21
C PHE A 52 -1.98 2.33 -0.14
N PHE A 53 -0.68 2.03 -0.16
CA PHE A 53 0.07 1.91 -1.40
C PHE A 53 -0.44 0.73 -2.25
N CYS A 54 -0.65 -0.44 -1.63
CA CYS A 54 -1.22 -1.59 -2.32
C CYS A 54 -2.58 -1.25 -2.95
N TYR A 55 -3.47 -0.59 -2.21
CA TYR A 55 -4.76 -0.11 -2.71
C TYR A 55 -4.59 0.84 -3.90
N ALA A 56 -3.81 1.91 -3.76
CA ALA A 56 -3.68 2.94 -4.80
C ALA A 56 -3.09 2.37 -6.10
N LEU A 57 -2.08 1.50 -5.98
CA LEU A 57 -1.47 0.84 -7.14
C LEU A 57 -2.45 -0.14 -7.81
N ALA A 58 -3.14 -0.97 -7.03
CA ALA A 58 -4.14 -1.91 -7.56
C ALA A 58 -5.32 -1.17 -8.23
N TRP A 59 -5.83 -0.13 -7.59
CA TRP A 59 -6.88 0.74 -8.12
C TRP A 59 -6.42 1.42 -9.43
N GLY A 60 -5.18 1.93 -9.46
CA GLY A 60 -4.62 2.56 -10.65
C GLY A 60 -4.55 1.61 -11.85
N ILE A 61 -4.22 0.32 -11.62
CA ILE A 61 -4.28 -0.72 -12.65
C ILE A 61 -5.74 -0.96 -13.09
N ASN A 62 -6.66 -1.18 -12.14
CA ASN A 62 -8.07 -1.47 -12.44
C ASN A 62 -8.77 -0.34 -13.22
N ASN A 63 -8.29 0.89 -13.08
CA ASN A 63 -8.85 2.07 -13.77
C ASN A 63 -8.05 2.49 -15.01
N GLY A 64 -7.06 1.69 -15.43
CA GLY A 64 -6.26 1.95 -16.64
C GLY A 64 -5.35 3.18 -16.54
N LEU A 65 -5.03 3.63 -15.33
CA LEU A 65 -4.15 4.78 -15.08
C LEU A 65 -2.68 4.36 -14.86
N LEU A 66 -2.46 3.09 -14.49
CA LEU A 66 -1.14 2.49 -14.31
C LEU A 66 -1.01 1.24 -15.18
N SER A 67 0.16 1.02 -15.76
CA SER A 67 0.44 -0.16 -16.59
C SER A 67 0.35 -1.44 -15.77
N LYS A 68 -0.50 -2.38 -16.20
CA LYS A 68 -0.65 -3.67 -15.51
C LYS A 68 0.67 -4.43 -15.47
N ASP A 69 1.41 -4.49 -16.58
CA ASP A 69 2.66 -5.24 -16.67
C ASP A 69 3.73 -4.70 -15.73
N GLU A 70 3.74 -3.38 -15.53
CA GLU A 70 4.72 -2.69 -14.70
C GLU A 70 4.40 -2.77 -13.20
N TYR A 71 3.11 -2.64 -12.83
CA TYR A 71 2.70 -2.49 -11.43
C TYR A 71 2.11 -3.76 -10.81
N LEU A 72 1.65 -4.73 -11.60
CA LEU A 72 1.09 -5.98 -11.08
C LEU A 72 2.08 -6.77 -10.21
N PRO A 73 3.38 -6.91 -10.56
CA PRO A 73 4.34 -7.60 -9.69
C PRO A 73 4.50 -6.91 -8.32
N VAL A 74 4.49 -5.58 -8.31
CA VAL A 74 4.62 -4.72 -7.12
C VAL A 74 3.43 -4.93 -6.19
N VAL A 75 2.21 -4.88 -6.77
CA VAL A 75 0.94 -5.10 -6.07
C VAL A 75 0.86 -6.51 -5.49
N LYS A 76 1.23 -7.54 -6.26
CA LYS A 76 1.25 -8.93 -5.77
C LYS A 76 2.18 -9.10 -4.59
N LYS A 77 3.38 -8.54 -4.67
CA LYS A 77 4.38 -8.61 -3.61
C LYS A 77 3.89 -7.90 -2.34
N ALA A 78 3.27 -6.73 -2.49
CA ALA A 78 2.66 -6.00 -1.38
C ALA A 78 1.52 -6.82 -0.74
N TRP A 79 0.64 -7.40 -1.55
CA TRP A 79 -0.48 -8.21 -1.05
C TRP A 79 -0.01 -9.46 -0.29
N GLN A 80 1.02 -10.13 -0.79
CA GLN A 80 1.64 -11.27 -0.11
C GLN A 80 2.22 -10.86 1.25
N GLY A 81 3.01 -9.78 1.30
CA GLY A 81 3.59 -9.28 2.55
C GLY A 81 2.55 -8.79 3.56
N LEU A 82 1.47 -8.17 3.10
CA LEU A 82 0.36 -7.76 3.98
C LEU A 82 -0.38 -8.97 4.54
N SER A 83 -0.67 -9.95 3.68
CA SER A 83 -1.41 -11.15 4.07
C SER A 83 -0.64 -12.01 5.08
N SER A 84 0.70 -12.00 5.05
CA SER A 84 1.51 -12.72 6.05
C SER A 84 1.46 -12.12 7.46
N TRP A 85 0.93 -10.90 7.62
CA TRP A 85 0.78 -10.23 8.93
C TRP A 85 -0.67 -10.19 9.42
N VAL A 86 -1.57 -10.94 8.78
CA VAL A 86 -2.92 -11.18 9.29
C VAL A 86 -2.86 -12.43 10.17
N THR A 87 -3.31 -12.31 11.43
CA THR A 87 -3.36 -13.47 12.34
C THR A 87 -4.52 -14.41 11.97
N ASP A 88 -4.54 -15.60 12.57
CA ASP A 88 -5.63 -16.58 12.38
C ASP A 88 -7.00 -16.02 12.81
N GLU A 89 -7.03 -15.07 13.75
CA GLU A 89 -8.24 -14.36 14.18
C GLU A 89 -8.62 -13.18 13.27
N GLY A 90 -7.87 -12.94 12.18
CA GLY A 90 -8.13 -11.89 11.19
C GLY A 90 -7.56 -10.52 11.55
N LYS A 91 -6.67 -10.43 12.53
CA LYS A 91 -6.09 -9.15 12.98
C LYS A 91 -4.87 -8.78 12.16
N LEU A 92 -4.84 -7.55 11.63
CA LEU A 92 -3.64 -7.01 10.98
C LEU A 92 -2.63 -6.50 12.01
N GLN A 93 -1.43 -7.06 11.99
CA GLN A 93 -0.29 -6.67 12.84
C GLN A 93 0.58 -5.59 12.20
N TRP A 94 1.54 -5.04 12.96
CA TRP A 94 2.52 -4.03 12.49
C TRP A 94 1.91 -2.73 11.96
N VAL A 95 0.75 -2.33 12.50
CA VAL A 95 0.19 -1.01 12.20
C VAL A 95 0.86 0.02 13.09
N GLN A 96 1.55 1.00 12.51
CA GLN A 96 2.13 2.10 13.29
C GLN A 96 1.00 2.85 14.02
N PRO A 97 1.11 3.14 15.33
CA PRO A 97 0.15 3.98 16.06
C PRO A 97 0.09 5.42 15.54
N ILE A 98 -0.92 6.18 15.97
CA ILE A 98 -1.11 7.58 15.57
C ILE A 98 0.14 8.41 15.89
N GLY A 99 0.67 9.08 14.88
CA GLY A 99 1.85 9.94 14.96
C GLY A 99 2.04 10.72 13.67
N ALA A 100 3.02 11.63 13.64
CA ALA A 100 3.30 12.50 12.49
C ALA A 100 4.66 12.25 11.83
N ALA A 101 5.41 11.25 12.30
CA ALA A 101 6.75 10.91 11.84
C ALA A 101 6.97 9.40 11.94
N PRO A 102 8.00 8.84 11.26
CA PRO A 102 8.43 7.47 11.48
C PRO A 102 8.68 7.19 12.96
N ASP A 103 8.16 6.09 13.46
CA ASP A 103 8.33 5.69 14.86
C ASP A 103 8.40 4.17 14.97
N LYS A 104 8.77 3.68 16.16
CA LYS A 104 8.87 2.27 16.47
C LYS A 104 7.50 1.59 16.34
N VAL A 105 7.43 0.62 15.44
CA VAL A 105 6.29 -0.29 15.28
C VAL A 105 6.67 -1.63 15.90
N THR A 106 5.72 -2.28 16.54
CA THR A 106 5.86 -3.64 17.06
C THR A 106 4.80 -4.55 16.46
N MET A 107 5.09 -5.86 16.41
CA MET A 107 4.17 -6.87 15.90
C MET A 107 2.78 -6.82 16.56
N GLY A 108 2.72 -6.51 17.86
CA GLY A 108 1.45 -6.43 18.59
C GLY A 108 0.61 -5.20 18.26
N ASN A 109 1.14 -4.21 17.52
CA ASN A 109 0.40 -3.01 17.19
C ASN A 109 -0.61 -3.25 16.06
N TYR A 110 -1.80 -2.71 16.27
CA TYR A 110 -2.96 -2.76 15.38
C TYR A 110 -3.77 -1.48 15.59
N GLN A 111 -4.48 -1.03 14.57
CA GLN A 111 -5.40 0.11 14.64
C GLN A 111 -6.54 -0.10 13.65
N GLU A 112 -7.71 0.49 13.93
CA GLU A 112 -8.90 0.33 13.08
C GLU A 112 -8.66 0.91 11.67
N TYR A 113 -7.92 2.02 11.57
CA TYR A 113 -7.55 2.58 10.26
C TYR A 113 -6.63 1.66 9.46
N GLY A 114 -5.79 0.87 10.12
CA GLY A 114 -4.95 -0.14 9.47
C GLY A 114 -5.80 -1.25 8.86
N SER A 115 -6.79 -1.74 9.61
CA SER A 115 -7.79 -2.69 9.09
C SER A 115 -8.58 -2.09 7.93
N GLY A 116 -9.00 -0.82 8.03
CA GLY A 116 -9.67 -0.11 6.94
C GLY A 116 -8.81 -0.01 5.67
N ALA A 117 -7.54 0.36 5.81
CA ALA A 117 -6.58 0.40 4.69
C ALA A 117 -6.38 -0.98 4.05
N PHE A 118 -6.26 -2.03 4.87
CA PHE A 118 -6.12 -3.40 4.38
C PHE A 118 -7.36 -3.89 3.62
N LEU A 119 -8.57 -3.56 4.10
CA LEU A 119 -9.81 -3.87 3.40
C LEU A 119 -9.93 -3.11 2.07
N LEU A 120 -9.48 -1.85 2.01
CA LEU A 120 -9.37 -1.11 0.75
C LEU A 120 -8.47 -1.87 -0.23
N ALA A 121 -7.27 -2.26 0.19
CA ALA A 121 -6.34 -3.03 -0.64
C ALA A 121 -6.98 -4.34 -1.14
N GLY A 122 -7.53 -5.14 -0.23
CA GLY A 122 -8.20 -6.40 -0.56
C GLY A 122 -9.34 -6.23 -1.58
N SER A 123 -10.10 -5.13 -1.50
CA SER A 123 -11.20 -4.86 -2.44
C SER A 123 -10.74 -4.66 -3.89
N GLU A 124 -9.56 -4.08 -4.11
CA GLU A 124 -8.99 -3.88 -5.45
C GLU A 124 -8.22 -5.11 -5.93
N ILE A 125 -7.59 -5.84 -5.02
CA ILE A 125 -6.98 -7.15 -5.28
C ILE A 125 -8.03 -8.14 -5.78
N TYR A 126 -9.21 -8.17 -5.14
CA TYR A 126 -10.32 -9.01 -5.57
C TYR A 126 -10.74 -8.72 -7.01
N LYS A 127 -10.85 -7.44 -7.40
CA LYS A 127 -11.17 -7.02 -8.77
C LYS A 127 -10.08 -7.40 -9.79
N LEU A 128 -8.80 -7.39 -9.36
CA LEU A 128 -7.68 -7.83 -10.20
C LEU A 128 -7.62 -9.36 -10.37
N ASN A 129 -8.44 -10.12 -9.61
CA ASN A 129 -8.44 -11.58 -9.56
C ASN A 129 -7.06 -12.17 -9.23
N ILE A 130 -6.36 -11.53 -8.29
CA ILE A 130 -5.08 -12.00 -7.76
C ILE A 130 -5.36 -12.86 -6.53
N LYS A 131 -4.80 -14.07 -6.51
CA LYS A 131 -4.78 -14.91 -5.29
C LYS A 131 -3.56 -14.52 -4.43
N PRO A 132 -3.68 -14.58 -3.08
CA PRO A 132 -2.55 -14.42 -2.17
C PRO A 132 -1.46 -15.46 -2.42
#